data_AF-A0A9D9DJ47-F1
#
_entry.id   AF-A0A9D9DJ47-F1
#
_cell.length_a   1.000
_cell.length_b   1.000
_cell.length_c   1.000
_cell.angle_alpha   90.00
_cell.angle_beta   90.00
_cell.angle_gamma   90.00
#
_symmetry.space_group_name_H-M   'P 1'
#
loop_
_entity.id
_entity.type
_entity.pdbx_description
1 polymer ?
#
loop_
_entity_poly.entity_id
_entity_poly.type
_entity_poly.pdbx_seq_one_letter_code
_entity_poly.pdbx_strand_id
1 'polypeptide(L)'
;MEKRKFSIRDIFNLRNLIKFIIALVVDALFIVIFLWIKGFNLVNLVDASFIAGGITFLVGGFQIVANSGFFDVIVVGFANLSAVFKKNGTKKYDGLYEYRLVKEEKRFDNKYSSLSYFLAGIISLIIFLITYLNLY
;
A
#
# COMPACT_ATOMS: atom_id res chain seq x y z
N MET A 1 -1.22 -28.88 3.58
CA MET A 1 -0.61 -27.56 3.35
C MET A 1 0.75 -27.52 4.02
N GLU A 2 1.82 -27.70 3.24
CA GLU A 2 3.19 -27.67 3.72
C GLU A 2 3.54 -26.24 4.15
N LYS A 3 3.92 -26.03 5.42
CA LYS A 3 4.35 -24.72 5.92
C LYS A 3 5.71 -24.38 5.29
N ARG A 4 5.72 -23.71 4.13
CA ARG A 4 6.95 -23.12 3.57
C ARG A 4 7.65 -22.32 4.67
N LYS A 5 8.92 -22.64 4.93
CA LYS A 5 9.79 -21.89 5.83
C LYS A 5 9.86 -20.45 5.30
N PHE A 6 9.37 -19.51 6.11
CA PHE A 6 9.51 -18.08 5.90
C PHE A 6 10.99 -17.74 5.69
N SER A 7 11.32 -17.17 4.52
CA SER A 7 12.68 -16.76 4.18
C SER A 7 12.74 -15.25 4.03
N ILE A 8 13.77 -14.63 4.59
CA ILE A 8 14.04 -13.18 4.46
C ILE A 8 14.17 -12.77 2.98
N ARG A 9 14.58 -13.70 2.11
CA ARG A 9 14.70 -13.48 0.66
C ARG A 9 13.34 -13.22 -0.02
N ASP A 10 12.25 -13.72 0.55
CA ASP A 10 10.89 -13.48 0.02
C ASP A 10 10.42 -12.05 0.32
N ILE A 11 10.94 -11.43 1.38
CA ILE A 11 10.69 -10.02 1.72
C ILE A 11 11.46 -9.13 0.76
N PHE A 12 12.77 -9.38 0.58
CA PHE A 12 13.66 -8.59 -0.27
C PHE A 12 13.73 -9.09 -1.73
N ASN A 13 12.61 -9.56 -2.27
CA ASN A 13 12.52 -9.85 -3.70
C ASN A 13 12.60 -8.53 -4.49
N LEU A 14 13.22 -8.55 -5.69
CA LEU A 14 13.35 -7.42 -6.61
C LEU A 14 12.04 -6.64 -6.78
N ARG A 15 10.90 -7.34 -6.88
CA ARG A 15 9.58 -6.71 -7.01
C ARG A 15 9.21 -5.86 -5.78
N ASN A 16 9.48 -6.35 -4.57
CA ASN A 16 9.20 -5.63 -3.32
C ASN A 16 10.19 -4.48 -3.12
N LEU A 17 11.42 -4.65 -3.59
CA LEU A 17 12.47 -3.63 -3.56
C LEU A 17 12.13 -2.46 -4.50
N ILE A 18 11.64 -2.76 -5.72
CA ILE A 18 11.13 -1.74 -6.64
C ILE A 18 9.96 -0.97 -6.01
N LYS A 19 8.99 -1.66 -5.40
CA LYS A 19 7.87 -1.00 -4.71
C LYS A 19 8.32 -0.12 -3.54
N PHE A 20 9.34 -0.55 -2.80
CA PHE A 20 9.94 0.22 -1.73
C PHE A 20 10.60 1.51 -2.26
N ILE A 21 11.40 1.41 -3.34
CA ILE A 21 12.01 2.58 -3.98
C ILE A 21 10.94 3.55 -4.49
N ILE A 22 9.90 3.04 -5.16
CA ILE A 22 8.79 3.88 -5.64
C ILE A 22 8.11 4.59 -4.46
N ALA A 23 7.85 3.89 -3.35
CA ALA A 23 7.24 4.48 -2.17
C ALA A 23 8.11 5.62 -1.59
N LEU A 24 9.42 5.43 -1.50
CA LEU A 24 10.36 6.47 -1.05
C LEU A 24 10.38 7.68 -1.98
N VAL A 25 10.39 7.46 -3.31
CA VAL A 25 10.36 8.54 -4.29
C VAL A 25 9.06 9.34 -4.17
N VAL A 26 7.93 8.67 -4.01
CA VAL A 26 6.63 9.31 -3.82
C VAL A 26 6.60 10.13 -2.52
N ASP A 27 7.11 9.59 -1.41
CA ASP A 27 7.22 10.32 -0.14
C ASP A 27 8.10 11.57 -0.27
N ALA A 28 9.26 11.44 -0.91
CA ALA A 28 10.15 12.58 -1.16
C ALA A 28 9.47 13.65 -2.01
N LEU A 29 8.72 13.26 -3.05
CA LEU A 29 7.95 14.20 -3.87
C LEU A 29 6.87 14.92 -3.05
N PHE A 30 6.15 14.21 -2.18
CA PHE A 30 5.16 14.85 -1.29
C PHE A 30 5.81 15.88 -0.38
N ILE A 31 6.96 15.56 0.22
CA ILE A 31 7.70 16.49 1.08
C ILE A 31 8.14 17.73 0.28
N VAL A 32 8.73 17.55 -0.90
CA VAL A 32 9.17 18.66 -1.75
C VAL A 32 8.00 19.56 -2.16
N ILE A 33 6.89 18.98 -2.61
CA ILE A 33 5.68 19.74 -2.99
C ILE A 33 5.14 20.53 -1.81
N PHE A 34 5.07 19.91 -0.62
CA PHE A 34 4.58 20.57 0.58
C PHE A 34 5.45 21.76 0.99
N LEU A 35 6.79 21.57 0.97
CA LEU A 35 7.75 22.64 1.26
C LEU A 35 7.68 23.76 0.21
N TRP A 36 7.38 23.44 -1.05
CA TRP A 36 7.20 24.45 -2.09
C TRP A 36 5.95 25.32 -1.84
N ILE A 37 4.88 24.74 -1.31
CA ILE A 37 3.63 25.45 -1.00
C ILE A 37 3.74 26.27 0.29
N LYS A 38 4.38 25.72 1.34
CA LYS A 38 4.42 26.32 2.69
C LYS A 38 5.68 27.13 2.99
N GLY A 39 6.71 27.03 2.14
CA GLY A 39 8.02 27.63 2.36
C GLY A 39 8.96 26.73 3.15
N PHE A 40 10.27 26.96 2.98
CA PHE A 40 11.31 26.15 3.59
C PHE A 40 11.58 26.59 5.03
N ASN A 41 10.93 25.93 6.00
CA ASN A 41 11.14 26.11 7.43
C ASN A 41 11.21 24.74 8.12
N LEU A 42 11.94 24.64 9.23
CA LEU A 42 12.08 23.39 9.99
C LEU A 42 10.73 22.84 10.46
N VAL A 43 9.82 23.71 10.90
CA VAL A 43 8.44 23.34 11.28
C VAL A 43 7.68 22.70 10.10
N ASN A 44 7.78 23.31 8.92
CA ASN A 44 7.10 22.78 7.73
C ASN A 44 7.72 21.45 7.26
N LEU A 45 9.01 21.22 7.52
CA LEU A 45 9.68 19.96 7.21
C LEU A 45 9.18 18.84 8.14
N VAL A 46 9.05 19.14 9.43
CA VAL A 46 8.44 18.23 10.42
C VAL A 46 7.02 17.85 9.98
N ASP A 47 6.16 18.82 9.67
CA ASP A 47 4.78 18.56 9.24
C ASP A 47 4.72 17.75 7.94
N ALA A 48 5.55 18.10 6.95
CA ALA A 48 5.62 17.40 5.67
C ALA A 48 6.05 15.95 5.83
N SER A 49 7.11 15.69 6.61
CA SER A 49 7.61 14.32 6.87
C SER A 49 6.60 13.48 7.64
N PHE A 50 5.87 14.07 8.58
CA PHE A 50 4.80 13.38 9.31
C PHE A 50 3.64 13.01 8.38
N ILE A 51 3.17 13.96 7.56
CA ILE A 51 2.06 13.73 6.64
C ILE A 51 2.43 12.69 5.58
N ALA A 52 3.60 12.82 4.95
CA ALA A 52 4.07 11.87 3.95
C ALA A 52 4.23 10.46 4.55
N GLY A 53 4.98 10.34 5.66
CA GLY A 53 5.18 9.07 6.34
C GLY A 53 3.88 8.43 6.83
N GLY A 54 2.96 9.23 7.35
CA GLY A 54 1.64 8.79 7.79
C GLY A 54 0.78 8.26 6.64
N ILE A 55 0.74 8.95 5.51
CA ILE A 55 0.02 8.51 4.31
C ILE A 55 0.59 7.18 3.80
N THR A 56 1.92 7.09 3.67
CA THR A 56 2.58 5.88 3.16
C THR A 56 2.42 4.69 4.10
N PHE A 57 2.43 4.93 5.41
CA PHE A 57 2.11 3.92 6.42
C PHE A 57 0.65 3.43 6.30
N LEU A 58 -0.30 4.35 6.12
CA LEU A 58 -1.71 4.01 5.90
C LEU A 58 -1.93 3.22 4.61
N VAL A 59 -1.21 3.54 3.54
CA VAL A 59 -1.23 2.76 2.28
C VAL A 59 -0.73 1.34 2.52
N GLY A 60 0.33 1.16 3.33
CA GLY A 60 0.79 -0.15 3.78
C GLY A 60 -0.29 -0.95 4.52
N GLY A 61 -1.03 -0.29 5.43
CA GLY A 61 -2.18 -0.86 6.12
C GLY A 61 -3.33 -1.22 5.19
N PHE A 62 -3.65 -0.34 4.23
CA PHE A 62 -4.67 -0.58 3.21
C PHE A 62 -4.33 -1.81 2.36
N GLN A 63 -3.05 -2.01 2.05
CA GLN A 63 -2.59 -3.19 1.33
C GLN A 63 -2.81 -4.49 2.12
N ILE A 64 -2.70 -4.47 3.45
CA ILE A 64 -3.04 -5.63 4.30
C ILE A 64 -4.53 -5.93 4.19
N VAL A 65 -5.39 -4.92 4.31
CA VAL A 65 -6.85 -5.07 4.20
C VAL A 65 -7.26 -5.52 2.80
N ALA A 66 -6.57 -5.06 1.75
CA ALA A 66 -6.79 -5.52 0.38
C ALA A 66 -6.36 -6.99 0.19
N ASN A 67 -5.25 -7.39 0.82
CA ASN A 67 -4.75 -8.76 0.81
C ASN A 67 -5.61 -9.71 1.67
N SER A 68 -6.38 -9.22 2.64
CA SER A 68 -7.31 -10.06 3.43
C SER A 68 -8.60 -10.40 2.69
N GLY A 69 -8.87 -9.79 1.53
CA GLY A 69 -10.08 -10.05 0.76
C GLY A 69 -11.29 -9.25 1.18
N PHE A 70 -11.13 -8.27 2.07
CA PHE A 70 -12.21 -7.37 2.48
C PHE A 70 -12.90 -6.69 1.29
N PHE A 71 -12.12 -6.15 0.35
CA PHE A 71 -12.66 -5.46 -0.82
C PHE A 71 -13.22 -6.40 -1.91
N ASP A 72 -13.05 -7.72 -1.83
CA ASP A 72 -13.52 -8.62 -2.89
C ASP A 72 -15.04 -8.67 -2.97
N VAL A 73 -15.73 -8.59 -1.83
CA VAL A 73 -17.19 -8.58 -1.79
C VAL A 73 -17.73 -7.36 -2.54
N ILE A 74 -17.09 -6.21 -2.34
CA ILE A 74 -17.44 -4.96 -3.01
C ILE A 74 -17.19 -5.07 -4.51
N VAL A 75 -16.03 -5.60 -4.93
CA VAL A 75 -15.69 -5.73 -6.36
C VAL A 75 -16.60 -6.71 -7.08
N VAL A 76 -16.92 -7.85 -6.47
CA VAL A 76 -17.86 -8.83 -7.07
C VAL A 76 -19.27 -8.24 -7.15
N GLY A 77 -19.70 -7.51 -6.12
CA GLY A 77 -20.97 -6.78 -6.12
C GLY A 77 -21.06 -5.78 -7.28
N PHE A 78 -20.05 -4.93 -7.44
CA PHE A 78 -19.97 -3.96 -8.54
C PHE A 78 -19.83 -4.62 -9.91
N ALA A 79 -19.05 -5.69 -10.03
CA ALA A 79 -18.87 -6.42 -11.30
C ALA A 79 -20.19 -7.05 -11.76
N ASN A 80 -20.95 -7.64 -10.84
CA ASN A 80 -22.27 -8.20 -11.13
C ASN A 80 -23.29 -7.10 -11.45
N LEU A 81 -23.30 -6.00 -10.70
CA LEU A 81 -24.17 -4.84 -10.99
C LEU A 81 -23.89 -4.28 -12.39
N SER A 82 -22.61 -4.08 -12.73
CA SER A 82 -22.18 -3.61 -14.06
C SER A 82 -22.56 -4.57 -15.19
N ALA A 83 -22.50 -5.88 -14.94
CA ALA A 83 -22.92 -6.89 -15.92
C ALA A 83 -24.43 -6.86 -16.20
N VAL A 84 -25.26 -6.61 -15.16
CA VAL A 84 -26.70 -6.39 -15.33
C VAL A 84 -26.97 -5.11 -16.12
N PHE A 85 -26.25 -4.02 -15.83
CA PHE A 85 -26.39 -2.76 -16.56
C PHE A 85 -25.94 -2.85 -18.03
N LYS A 86 -24.93 -3.66 -18.35
CA LYS A 86 -24.41 -3.82 -19.72
C LYS A 86 -25.24 -4.71 -20.64
N LYS A 87 -26.42 -5.17 -20.22
CA LYS A 87 -27.38 -5.94 -21.05
C LYS A 87 -26.84 -7.27 -21.61
N ASN A 88 -25.67 -7.74 -21.17
CA ASN A 88 -25.09 -9.01 -21.59
C ASN A 88 -25.62 -10.22 -20.83
N GLY A 89 -26.42 -10.04 -19.77
CA GLY A 89 -27.19 -11.10 -19.09
C GLY A 89 -26.38 -12.22 -18.42
N THR A 90 -25.10 -12.37 -18.75
CA THR A 90 -24.20 -13.38 -18.22
C THR A 90 -23.42 -12.78 -17.06
N LYS A 91 -23.55 -13.40 -15.89
CA LYS A 91 -22.70 -13.07 -14.73
C LYS A 91 -21.25 -13.30 -15.14
N LYS A 92 -20.36 -12.33 -14.84
CA LYS A 92 -18.93 -12.47 -15.16
C LYS A 92 -18.23 -13.51 -14.27
N TYR A 93 -18.79 -13.79 -13.10
CA TYR A 93 -18.33 -14.79 -12.15
C TYR A 93 -19.54 -15.52 -11.57
N ASP A 94 -19.51 -16.86 -11.50
CA ASP A 94 -20.66 -17.65 -11.00
C ASP A 94 -20.87 -17.46 -9.49
N GLY A 95 -19.81 -17.12 -8.76
CA GLY A 95 -19.90 -16.76 -7.35
C GLY A 95 -18.63 -16.13 -6.77
N LEU A 96 -18.76 -15.66 -5.52
CA LEU A 96 -17.64 -15.14 -4.72
C LEU A 96 -16.51 -16.17 -4.54
N TYR A 97 -16.81 -17.46 -4.62
CA TYR A 97 -15.87 -18.54 -4.41
C TYR A 97 -14.82 -18.65 -5.52
N GLU A 98 -15.23 -18.72 -6.80
CA GLU A 98 -14.30 -18.74 -7.93
C GLU A 98 -13.44 -17.48 -7.99
N TYR A 99 -14.04 -16.32 -7.70
CA TYR A 99 -13.31 -15.06 -7.67
C TYR A 99 -12.25 -15.04 -6.56
N ARG A 100 -12.57 -15.60 -5.39
CA ARG A 100 -11.63 -15.73 -4.28
C ARG A 100 -10.47 -16.64 -4.65
N LEU A 101 -10.74 -17.83 -5.20
CA LEU A 101 -9.71 -18.79 -5.60
C LEU A 101 -8.69 -18.18 -6.58
N VAL A 102 -9.16 -17.49 -7.62
CA VAL A 102 -8.28 -16.85 -8.61
C VAL A 102 -7.46 -15.69 -8.03
N LYS A 103 -8.00 -15.00 -7.01
CA LYS A 103 -7.28 -13.92 -6.31
C LYS A 103 -6.36 -14.40 -5.20
N GLU A 104 -6.62 -15.56 -4.62
CA GLU A 104 -5.85 -16.12 -3.51
C GLU A 104 -4.42 -16.43 -3.94
N GLU A 105 -4.23 -16.98 -5.14
CA GLU A 105 -2.90 -17.17 -5.75
C GLU A 105 -2.15 -15.84 -5.92
N LYS A 106 -2.81 -14.81 -6.46
CA LYS A 106 -2.19 -13.48 -6.64
C LYS A 106 -1.85 -12.78 -5.32
N ARG A 107 -2.57 -13.09 -4.26
CA ARG A 107 -2.31 -12.58 -2.89
C ARG A 107 -1.16 -13.28 -2.23
N PHE A 108 -0.98 -14.57 -2.50
CA PHE A 108 0.16 -15.32 -1.99
C PHE A 108 1.49 -14.71 -2.48
N ASP A 109 1.55 -14.36 -3.76
CA ASP A 109 2.72 -13.70 -4.36
C ASP A 109 2.97 -12.27 -3.86
N ASN A 110 1.92 -11.55 -3.45
CA ASN A 110 2.03 -10.17 -2.95
C ASN A 110 1.91 -10.06 -1.42
N LYS A 111 1.98 -11.19 -0.70
CA LYS A 111 1.74 -11.23 0.75
C LYS A 111 2.68 -10.31 1.53
N TYR A 112 3.93 -10.21 1.08
CA TYR A 112 4.98 -9.39 1.70
C TYR A 112 5.09 -7.99 1.09
N SER A 113 4.27 -7.63 0.11
CA SER A 113 4.33 -6.31 -0.54
C SER A 113 3.95 -5.17 0.42
N SER A 114 3.17 -5.44 1.46
CA SER A 114 2.80 -4.41 2.46
C SER A 114 4.01 -3.97 3.29
N LEU A 115 4.97 -4.87 3.54
CA LEU A 115 6.18 -4.55 4.30
C LEU A 115 7.03 -3.49 3.61
N SER A 116 7.09 -3.47 2.27
CA SER A 116 7.78 -2.41 1.53
C SER A 116 7.23 -1.03 1.86
N TYR A 117 5.91 -0.87 1.90
CA TYR A 117 5.29 0.42 2.21
C TYR A 117 5.48 0.81 3.68
N PHE A 118 5.39 -0.16 4.60
CA PHE A 118 5.67 0.09 6.01
C PHE A 118 7.10 0.54 6.26
N LEU A 119 8.08 -0.12 5.64
CA LEU A 119 9.48 0.26 5.76
C LEU A 119 9.73 1.68 5.23
N ALA A 120 9.13 2.04 4.10
CA ALA A 120 9.24 3.39 3.55
C ALA A 120 8.63 4.44 4.48
N GLY A 121 7.40 4.21 4.97
CA GLY A 121 6.74 5.12 5.91
C GLY A 121 7.49 5.25 7.24
N ILE A 122 8.05 4.16 7.77
CA ILE A 122 8.87 4.19 8.99
C ILE A 122 10.11 5.07 8.79
N ILE A 123 10.77 5.00 7.64
CA ILE A 123 11.93 5.87 7.35
C ILE A 123 11.52 7.34 7.39
N SER A 124 10.41 7.69 6.75
CA SER A 124 9.88 9.06 6.76
C SER A 124 9.49 9.53 8.16
N LEU A 125 8.93 8.65 9.00
CA LEU A 125 8.62 8.93 10.40
C LEU A 125 9.87 9.07 11.28
N ILE A 126 10.95 8.34 10.98
CA ILE A 126 12.25 8.52 11.64
C ILE A 126 12.82 9.90 11.30
N ILE A 127 12.75 10.31 10.02
CA ILE A 127 13.19 11.65 9.59
C ILE A 127 12.37 12.73 10.31
N PHE A 128 11.05 12.55 10.42
CA PHE A 128 10.19 13.41 11.25
C PHE A 128 10.70 13.49 12.69
N LEU A 129 10.97 12.35 13.33
CA LEU A 129 11.38 12.31 14.73
C LEU A 129 12.74 12.99 14.95
N ILE A 130 13.70 12.77 14.04
CA ILE A 130 15.01 13.44 14.08
C ILE A 130 14.84 14.95 13.92
N THR A 131 14.03 15.39 12.97
CA THR A 131 13.83 16.83 12.70
C THR A 131 13.09 17.50 13.87
N TYR A 132 12.11 16.81 14.45
CA TYR A 132 11.37 17.27 15.62
C TYR A 132 12.28 17.44 16.84
N LEU A 133 13.18 16.48 17.10
CA LEU A 133 14.16 16.57 18.19
C LEU A 133 15.22 17.66 17.98
N ASN A 134 15.46 18.12 16.75
CA ASN A 134 16.37 19.25 16.50
C ASN A 134 15.65 20.61 16.62
N LEU A 135 14.32 20.62 16.61
CA LEU A 135 13.52 21.84 16.74
C LEU A 135 13.32 22.25 18.21
N TYR A 136 13.39 21.29 19.14
CA TYR A 136 13.17 21.44 20.58
C TYR A 136 14.43 21.10 21.38
#